data_AF-A0A939ZH48-F1
#
_entry.id   AF-A0A939ZH48-F1
#
_cell.length_a   1.000
_cell.length_b   1.000
_cell.length_c   1.000
_cell.angle_alpha   90.00
_cell.angle_beta   90.00
_cell.angle_gamma   90.00
#
_symmetry.space_group_name_H-M   'P 1'
#
loop_
_entity.id
_entity.type
_entity.pdbx_description
1 polymer ?
#
loop_
_entity_poly.entity_id
_entity_poly.type
_entity_poly.pdbx_seq_one_letter_code
_entity_poly.pdbx_strand_id
1 'polypeptide(L)'
;MNCKEFESNIPAFIDKKLDYKTMEEFREHYESCSECREELSIQFLVSVGVQHLDNDDDNFDLSSELKKRLASNDKKLERHKIYKESQRYVITLGCILLGLLLIWHLG
;
A
#
# COMPACT_ATOMS: atom_id res chain seq x y z
N MET A 1 14.48 -5.04 -2.12
CA MET A 1 14.60 -5.22 -3.58
C MET A 1 15.81 -4.50 -4.17
N ASN A 2 16.21 -4.87 -5.40
CA ASN A 2 17.26 -4.19 -6.19
C ASN A 2 16.67 -3.21 -7.24
N CYS A 3 17.50 -2.40 -7.90
CA CYS A 3 17.05 -1.37 -8.86
C CYS A 3 16.21 -1.95 -10.01
N LYS A 4 16.59 -3.12 -10.53
CA LYS A 4 15.87 -3.79 -11.63
C LYS A 4 14.50 -4.30 -11.21
N GLU A 5 14.40 -4.86 -10.01
CA GLU A 5 13.13 -5.24 -9.40
C GLU A 5 12.26 -4.01 -9.12
N PHE A 6 12.87 -2.92 -8.66
CA PHE A 6 12.18 -1.66 -8.45
C PHE A 6 11.57 -1.15 -9.75
N GLU A 7 12.36 -1.03 -10.82
CA GLU A 7 11.89 -0.58 -12.14
C GLU A 7 10.73 -1.43 -12.67
N SER A 8 10.83 -2.76 -12.56
CA SER A 8 9.77 -3.68 -12.98
C SER A 8 8.47 -3.51 -12.17
N ASN A 9 8.56 -3.00 -10.94
CA ASN A 9 7.43 -2.78 -10.06
C ASN A 9 6.80 -1.38 -10.22
N ILE A 10 7.43 -0.45 -10.95
CA ILE A 10 6.90 0.91 -11.16
C ILE A 10 5.49 0.90 -11.79
N PRO A 11 5.20 0.14 -12.88
CA PRO A 11 3.86 0.13 -13.46
C PRO A 11 2.81 -0.43 -12.48
N ALA A 12 3.16 -1.49 -11.76
CA ALA A 12 2.28 -2.09 -10.74
C ALA A 12 2.05 -1.14 -9.56
N PHE A 13 3.03 -0.30 -9.21
CA PHE A 13 2.90 0.77 -8.21
C PHE A 13 1.93 1.86 -8.69
N ILE A 14 2.07 2.32 -9.93
CA ILE A 14 1.18 3.32 -10.56
C ILE A 14 -0.28 2.80 -10.58
N ASP A 15 -0.46 1.53 -10.94
CA ASP A 15 -1.75 0.83 -10.98
C ASP A 15 -2.31 0.42 -9.61
N LYS A 16 -1.57 0.62 -8.52
CA LYS A 16 -1.93 0.19 -7.14
C LYS A 16 -2.20 -1.32 -7.02
N LYS A 17 -1.44 -2.13 -7.78
CA LYS A 17 -1.55 -3.60 -7.81
C LYS A 17 -0.43 -4.32 -7.05
N LEU A 18 0.49 -3.58 -6.42
CA LEU A 18 1.55 -4.17 -5.62
C LEU A 18 1.02 -4.81 -4.33
N ASP A 19 1.56 -5.98 -4.01
CA ASP A 19 1.32 -6.64 -2.73
C ASP A 19 2.02 -5.91 -1.58
N TYR A 20 1.58 -6.18 -0.35
CA TYR A 20 2.06 -5.50 0.85
C TYR A 20 3.58 -5.62 1.04
N LYS A 21 4.13 -6.82 0.82
CA LYS A 21 5.55 -7.08 1.08
C LYS A 21 6.41 -6.37 0.05
N THR A 22 6.03 -6.46 -1.22
CA THR A 22 6.72 -5.77 -2.31
C THR A 22 6.62 -4.25 -2.16
N MET A 23 5.50 -3.70 -1.68
CA MET A 23 5.38 -2.26 -1.43
C MET A 23 6.32 -1.75 -0.32
N GLU A 24 6.48 -2.50 0.76
CA GLU A 24 7.38 -2.12 1.87
C GLU A 24 8.83 -2.06 1.37
N GLU A 25 9.27 -3.12 0.68
CA GLU A 25 10.60 -3.18 0.07
C GLU A 25 10.79 -2.12 -1.03
N PHE A 26 9.73 -1.74 -1.75
CA PHE A 26 9.76 -0.72 -2.80
C PHE A 26 10.02 0.66 -2.20
N ARG A 27 9.35 0.95 -1.06
CA ARG A 27 9.56 2.21 -0.34
C ARG A 27 10.98 2.32 0.21
N GLU A 28 11.47 1.27 0.86
CA GLU A 28 12.82 1.28 1.42
C GLU A 28 13.88 1.52 0.33
N HIS A 29 13.67 0.93 -0.85
CA HIS A 29 14.54 1.17 -2.00
C HIS A 29 14.41 2.60 -2.55
N TYR A 30 13.20 3.15 -2.62
CA TYR A 30 12.95 4.53 -3.04
C TYR A 30 13.64 5.56 -2.11
N GLU A 31 13.67 5.32 -0.80
CA GLU A 31 14.30 6.22 0.18
C GLU A 31 15.83 6.12 0.16
N SER A 32 16.38 4.96 -0.17
CA SER A 32 17.82 4.70 -0.18
C SER A 32 18.51 4.94 -1.53
N CYS A 33 17.78 4.92 -2.65
CA CYS A 33 18.33 5.04 -3.99
C CYS A 33 17.80 6.28 -4.73
N SER A 34 18.68 7.26 -4.97
CA SER A 34 18.31 8.50 -5.66
C SER A 34 18.02 8.30 -7.15
N GLU A 35 18.71 7.35 -7.79
CA GLU A 35 18.55 7.03 -9.23
C GLU A 35 17.17 6.42 -9.49
N CYS A 36 16.76 5.41 -8.71
CA CYS A 36 15.43 4.82 -8.81
C CYS A 36 14.30 5.81 -8.47
N ARG A 37 14.55 6.78 -7.59
CA ARG A 37 13.59 7.86 -7.30
C ARG A 37 13.38 8.76 -8.52
N GLU A 38 14.44 9.10 -9.24
CA GLU A 38 14.36 9.90 -10.46
C GLU A 38 13.63 9.13 -11.57
N GLU A 39 13.97 7.86 -11.76
CA GLU A 39 13.30 6.97 -12.73
C GLU A 39 11.79 6.83 -12.45
N LEU A 40 11.40 6.62 -11.18
CA LEU A 40 9.99 6.61 -10.80
C LEU A 40 9.30 7.94 -11.12
N SER A 41 9.98 9.06 -10.90
CA SER A 41 9.43 10.39 -11.19
C SER A 41 9.21 10.59 -12.69
N ILE A 42 10.14 10.12 -13.53
CA ILE A 42 10.02 10.16 -14.99
C ILE A 42 8.85 9.30 -15.46
N GLN A 43 8.79 8.02 -15.06
CA GLN A 43 7.70 7.13 -15.49
C GLN A 43 6.33 7.58 -15.00
N PHE A 44 6.26 8.12 -13.78
CA PHE A 44 5.02 8.68 -13.25
C PHE A 44 4.62 9.96 -14.00
N LEU A 45 5.57 10.85 -14.33
CA LEU A 45 5.30 12.03 -15.15
C LEU A 45 4.82 11.64 -16.55
N VAL A 46 5.41 10.63 -17.19
CA VAL A 46 4.92 10.12 -18.48
C VAL A 46 3.49 9.61 -18.35
N SER A 47 3.20 8.86 -17.29
CA SER A 47 1.87 8.27 -17.07
C SER A 47 0.79 9.31 -16.76
N VAL A 48 1.13 10.35 -15.98
CA VAL A 48 0.20 11.41 -15.57
C VAL A 48 0.18 12.58 -16.55
N GLY A 49 1.29 12.88 -17.21
CA GLY A 49 1.40 13.90 -18.24
C GLY A 49 0.52 13.61 -19.45
N VAL A 50 0.35 12.32 -19.81
CA VAL A 50 -0.63 11.90 -20.83
C VAL A 50 -2.08 12.20 -20.39
N GLN A 51 -2.39 12.19 -19.09
CA GLN A 51 -3.72 12.58 -18.57
C GLN A 51 -3.93 14.10 -18.47
N HIS A 52 -2.85 14.89 -18.36
CA HIS A 52 -2.92 16.35 -18.27
C HIS A 52 -2.98 17.05 -19.63
N LEU A 53 -2.58 16.40 -20.72
CA LEU A 53 -2.78 16.97 -22.06
C LEU A 53 -4.27 17.17 -22.43
N ASP A 54 -5.19 16.52 -21.70
CA ASP A 54 -6.65 16.72 -21.84
C ASP A 54 -7.22 17.79 -20.87
N ASN A 55 -6.45 18.29 -19.90
CA ASN A 55 -6.93 19.22 -18.88
C ASN A 55 -5.89 20.34 -18.65
N ASP A 56 -6.16 21.52 -19.21
CA ASP A 56 -5.37 22.77 -19.09
C ASP A 56 -5.23 23.26 -17.62
N ASP A 57 -4.46 22.58 -16.78
CA ASP A 57 -4.11 23.06 -15.44
C ASP A 57 -2.58 23.19 -15.30
N ASP A 58 -2.10 24.44 -15.36
CA ASP A 58 -0.68 24.81 -15.42
C ASP A 58 0.10 24.61 -14.10
N ASN A 59 -0.53 24.07 -13.05
CA ASN A 59 0.10 23.90 -11.74
C ASN A 59 0.08 22.45 -11.24
N PHE A 60 0.53 21.52 -12.08
CA PHE A 60 0.74 20.13 -11.67
C PHE A 60 2.02 19.97 -10.84
N ASP A 61 1.92 20.09 -9.51
CA ASP A 61 2.99 19.71 -8.58
C ASP A 61 3.05 18.18 -8.45
N LEU A 62 3.68 17.57 -9.46
CA LEU A 62 4.00 16.15 -9.54
C LEU A 62 4.60 15.61 -8.23
N SER A 63 5.51 16.37 -7.63
CA SER A 63 6.25 15.96 -6.44
C SER A 63 5.32 15.86 -5.23
N SER A 64 4.40 16.83 -5.07
CA SER A 64 3.39 16.78 -4.02
C SER A 64 2.37 15.67 -4.26
N GLU A 65 1.96 15.39 -5.49
CA GLU A 65 1.00 14.31 -5.80
C GLU A 65 1.62 12.94 -5.55
N LEU A 66 2.87 12.72 -5.97
CA LEU A 66 3.62 11.50 -5.71
C LEU A 66 3.80 11.28 -4.19
N LYS A 67 4.16 12.33 -3.45
CA LYS A 67 4.28 12.29 -1.99
C LYS A 67 2.94 12.02 -1.30
N LYS A 68 1.85 12.61 -1.78
CA LYS A 68 0.48 12.32 -1.30
C LYS A 68 0.09 10.87 -1.58
N ARG A 69 0.46 10.30 -2.73
CA ARG A 69 0.18 8.89 -3.05
C ARG A 69 0.99 7.93 -2.19
N LEU A 70 2.27 8.21 -1.98
CA LEU A 70 3.11 7.48 -1.01
C LEU A 70 2.50 7.55 0.40
N ALA A 71 2.12 8.74 0.87
CA ALA A 71 1.52 8.94 2.21
C ALA A 71 0.07 8.40 2.33
N SER A 72 -0.70 8.35 1.25
CA SER A 72 -2.04 7.76 1.25
C SER A 72 -1.99 6.23 1.26
N ASN A 73 -0.94 5.63 0.70
CA ASN A 73 -0.69 4.20 0.85
C ASN A 73 -0.40 3.86 2.32
N ASP A 74 0.34 4.70 3.07
CA ASP A 74 0.52 4.55 4.55
C ASP A 74 -0.80 4.52 5.33
N LYS A 75 -1.77 5.37 5.00
CA LYS A 75 -3.04 5.42 5.76
C LYS A 75 -4.00 4.26 5.45
N LYS A 76 -3.80 3.56 4.32
CA LYS A 76 -4.46 2.27 4.06
C LYS A 76 -3.69 1.10 4.70
N LEU A 77 -2.39 1.24 4.94
CA LEU A 77 -1.53 0.25 5.59
C LEU A 77 -1.90 0.01 7.07
N GLU A 78 -2.42 1.00 7.80
CA GLU A 78 -2.88 0.79 9.20
C GLU A 78 -4.26 0.11 9.31
N ARG A 79 -5.23 0.43 8.44
CA ARG A 79 -6.59 -0.12 8.55
C ARG A 79 -6.66 -1.62 8.28
N HIS A 80 -5.80 -2.16 7.42
CA HIS A 80 -5.72 -3.60 7.17
C HIS A 80 -5.03 -4.38 8.30
N LYS A 81 -4.11 -3.77 9.06
CA LYS A 81 -3.46 -4.41 10.22
C LYS A 81 -4.43 -4.56 11.40
N ILE A 82 -5.21 -3.52 11.71
CA ILE A 82 -6.18 -3.56 12.81
C ILE A 82 -7.29 -4.58 12.55
N TYR A 83 -7.82 -4.66 11.32
CA TYR A 83 -8.92 -5.56 11.02
C TYR A 83 -8.52 -7.05 11.07
N LYS A 84 -7.31 -7.40 10.60
CA LYS A 84 -6.86 -8.80 10.53
C LYS A 84 -6.40 -9.38 11.87
N GLU A 85 -5.86 -8.56 12.78
CA GLU A 85 -5.56 -9.01 14.15
C GLU A 85 -6.79 -9.06 15.05
N SER A 86 -7.71 -8.07 14.94
CA SER A 86 -8.93 -8.04 15.75
C SER A 86 -9.88 -9.21 15.45
N GLN A 87 -9.86 -9.75 14.23
CA GLN A 87 -10.74 -10.86 13.84
C GLN A 87 -10.34 -12.20 14.51
N ARG A 88 -9.08 -12.37 14.91
CA ARG A 88 -8.60 -13.60 15.59
C ARG A 88 -9.12 -13.69 17.03
N TYR A 89 -9.11 -12.57 17.76
CA TYR A 89 -9.58 -12.53 19.15
C TYR A 89 -11.08 -12.78 19.28
N VAL A 90 -11.90 -12.26 18.36
CA VAL A 90 -13.37 -12.45 18.38
C VAL A 90 -13.74 -13.92 18.16
N ILE A 91 -13.07 -14.61 17.24
CA ILE A 91 -13.35 -16.03 16.96
C ILE A 91 -12.94 -16.90 18.16
N THR A 92 -11.75 -16.67 18.73
CA THR A 92 -11.28 -17.44 19.89
C THR A 92 -12.18 -17.25 21.11
N LEU A 93 -12.60 -16.01 21.41
CA LEU A 93 -13.54 -15.74 22.51
C LEU A 93 -14.90 -16.40 22.28
N GLY A 94 -15.42 -16.39 21.05
CA GLY A 94 -16.67 -17.05 20.70
C GLY A 94 -16.63 -18.57 20.95
N CYS A 95 -15.55 -19.24 20.56
CA CYS A 95 -15.40 -20.68 20.78
C CYS A 95 -15.32 -21.06 22.26
N ILE A 96 -14.63 -20.25 23.08
CA ILE A 96 -14.50 -20.49 24.52
C ILE A 96 -15.87 -20.34 25.21
N LEU A 97 -16.63 -19.29 24.88
CA LEU A 97 -17.96 -19.07 25.44
C LEU A 97 -18.94 -20.21 25.09
N LEU A 98 -18.93 -20.68 23.83
CA LEU A 98 -19.75 -21.81 23.42
C LEU A 98 -19.37 -23.10 24.15
N GLY A 99 -18.06 -23.36 24.34
CA GLY A 99 -17.59 -24.52 25.11
C GLY A 99 -18.07 -24.49 26.56
N LEU A 100 -17.98 -23.34 27.23
CA LEU A 100 -18.44 -23.17 28.61
C LEU A 100 -19.96 -23.33 28.74
N LEU A 101 -20.74 -22.81 27.79
CA LEU A 101 -22.20 -22.97 27.77
C LEU A 101 -22.61 -24.44 27.57
N LEU A 102 -21.90 -25.18 26.71
CA LEU A 102 -22.16 -26.61 26.51
C LEU A 102 -21.84 -27.43 27.76
N ILE A 103 -20.72 -27.13 28.43
CA ILE A 103 -20.34 -27.80 29.69
C ILE A 103 -21.39 -27.53 30.78
N TRP A 104 -21.90 -26.31 30.86
CA TRP A 104 -22.94 -25.93 31.83
C TRP A 104 -24.32 -26.54 31.53
N HIS A 105 -24.66 -26.76 30.25
CA HIS A 105 -25.93 -27.37 29.87
C HIS A 105 -25.93 -28.91 30.00
N LEU A 106 -24.76 -29.55 30.00
CA LEU A 106 -24.62 -31.01 30.02
C LEU A 106 -24.25 -31.59 31.40
N GLY A 107 -23.98 -30.75 32.40
CA GLY A 107 -23.68 -31.14 33.78
C GLY A 107 -24.71 -30.60 34.76
#